data_AF-A0A4Q5AY48-F1
#
_entry.id   AF-A0A4Q5AY48-F1
#
_cell.length_a   1.000
_cell.length_b   1.000
_cell.length_c   1.000
_cell.angle_alpha   90.00
_cell.angle_beta   90.00
_cell.angle_gamma   90.00
#
_symmetry.space_group_name_H-M   'P 1'
#
loop_
_entity.id
_entity.type
_entity.pdbx_description
1 polymer ?
#
loop_
_entity_poly.entity_id
_entity_poly.type
_entity_poly.pdbx_seq_one_letter_code
_entity_poly.pdbx_strand_id
1 'polypeptide(L)' 'MQVLLDGKAYADADMIQSAADAGEYAGGFDYAMLVFKDLELIPDVRLICAVLDSPWCEKDSYADMIGRELLAKMQSNRGR' A
#
# COMPACT_ATOMS: atom_id res chain seq x y z
N MET A 1 -16.27 -27.48 26.54
CA MET A 1 -16.61 -26.12 26.07
C MET A 1 -15.46 -25.13 26.16
N GLN A 2 -14.55 -25.19 27.15
CA GLN A 2 -13.41 -24.27 27.28
C GLN A 2 -12.51 -24.19 26.02
N VAL A 3 -12.15 -25.34 25.44
CA VAL A 3 -11.29 -25.43 24.24
C VAL A 3 -11.88 -24.71 23.02
N LEU A 4 -13.22 -24.66 22.89
CA LEU A 4 -13.89 -23.98 21.78
C LEU A 4 -13.90 -22.45 21.96
N LEU A 5 -13.96 -21.98 23.21
CA LEU A 5 -13.87 -20.55 23.54
C LEU A 5 -12.45 -20.03 23.36
N ASP A 6 -11.45 -20.82 23.80
CA ASP A 6 -10.05 -20.50 23.60
C ASP A 6 -9.70 -20.48 22.10
N GLY A 7 -10.14 -21.49 21.33
CA GLY A 7 -9.94 -21.53 19.89
C GLY A 7 -10.52 -20.33 19.14
N LYS A 8 -11.68 -19.82 19.59
CA LYS A 8 -12.28 -18.59 19.04
C LYS A 8 -11.46 -17.35 19.38
N ALA A 9 -11.00 -17.22 20.63
CA ALA A 9 -10.19 -16.09 21.07
C ALA A 9 -8.85 -15.99 20.31
N TYR A 10 -8.21 -17.12 20.01
CA TYR A 10 -6.99 -17.15 19.18
C TYR A 10 -7.27 -16.70 17.73
N ALA A 11 -8.35 -17.16 17.11
CA ALA A 11 -8.72 -16.75 15.76
C ALA A 11 -9.04 -15.26 15.68
N ASP A 12 -9.75 -14.72 16.68
CA ASP A 12 -10.08 -13.30 16.76
C ASP A 12 -8.81 -12.45 16.93
N ALA A 13 -7.83 -12.90 17.74
CA ALA A 13 -6.56 -12.22 17.91
C ALA A 13 -5.70 -12.21 16.64
N ASP A 14 -5.63 -13.35 15.94
CA ASP A 14 -4.91 -13.48 14.66
C ASP A 14 -5.49 -12.57 13.57
N MET A 15 -6.82 -12.46 13.52
CA MET A 15 -7.51 -11.54 12.62
C MET A 15 -7.18 -10.07 12.94
N ILE A 16 -7.16 -9.68 14.21
CA ILE A 16 -6.83 -8.31 14.63
C ILE A 16 -5.38 -7.97 14.27
N GLN A 17 -4.43 -8.88 14.52
CA GLN A 17 -3.03 -8.67 14.16
C GLN A 17 -2.86 -8.55 12.64
N SER A 18 -3.49 -9.44 11.87
CA SER A 18 -3.44 -9.39 10.41
C SER A 18 -3.99 -8.07 9.86
N ALA A 19 -5.05 -7.53 10.46
CA ALA A 19 -5.62 -6.24 10.08
C ALA A 19 -4.70 -5.07 10.46
N ALA A 20 -4.02 -5.14 11.60
CA ALA A 20 -3.04 -4.14 12.01
C ALA A 20 -1.84 -4.10 11.05
N ASP A 21 -1.30 -5.26 10.70
CA ASP A 21 -0.18 -5.38 9.77
C ASP A 21 -0.56 -4.84 8.39
N ALA A 22 -1.74 -5.22 7.88
CA ALA A 22 -2.28 -4.69 6.62
C ALA A 22 -2.37 -3.16 6.61
N GLY A 23 -2.86 -2.57 7.69
CA GLY A 23 -2.95 -1.12 7.86
C GLY A 23 -1.59 -0.43 7.89
N GLU A 24 -0.57 -1.05 8.52
CA GLU A 24 0.79 -0.51 8.55
C GLU A 24 1.41 -0.48 7.15
N TYR A 25 1.25 -1.54 6.35
CA TYR A 25 1.73 -1.58 4.96
C TYR A 25 1.02 -0.55 4.08
N ALA A 26 -0.31 -0.47 4.16
CA ALA A 26 -1.09 0.50 3.38
C ALA A 26 -0.69 1.94 3.74
N GLY A 27 -0.60 2.27 5.03
CA GLY A 27 -0.17 3.58 5.50
C GLY A 27 1.27 3.92 5.08
N GLY A 28 2.18 2.93 5.07
CA GLY A 28 3.55 3.10 4.60
C GLY A 28 3.63 3.48 3.11
N PHE A 29 2.79 2.88 2.27
CA PHE A 29 2.73 3.25 0.86
C PHE A 29 2.18 4.65 0.63
N ASP A 30 1.11 5.02 1.35
CA ASP A 30 0.55 6.37 1.27
C ASP A 30 1.60 7.41 1.63
N TYR A 31 2.31 7.20 2.74
CA TYR A 31 3.36 8.11 3.17
C TYR A 31 4.49 8.22 2.15
N ALA A 32 4.98 7.09 1.63
CA ALA A 32 6.06 7.10 0.64
C ALA A 32 5.66 7.85 -0.64
N MET A 33 4.44 7.62 -1.14
CA MET A 33 3.96 8.31 -2.34
C MET A 33 3.73 9.80 -2.12
N LEU A 34 3.22 10.19 -0.94
CA LEU A 34 3.11 11.60 -0.56
C LEU A 34 4.48 12.28 -0.53
N VAL A 35 5.50 11.65 0.05
CA VAL A 35 6.87 12.20 0.07
C VAL A 35 7.44 12.38 -1.34
N PHE A 36 7.24 11.41 -2.24
CA PHE A 36 7.67 11.57 -3.64
C PHE A 36 6.97 12.74 -4.31
N LYS A 37 5.67 12.91 -4.07
CA LYS A 37 4.89 14.02 -4.64
C LYS A 37 5.31 15.37 -4.08
N ASP A 38 5.44 15.48 -2.76
CA ASP A 38 5.75 16.74 -2.07
C ASP A 38 7.17 17.23 -2.35
N LEU A 39 8.12 16.31 -2.53
CA LEU A 39 9.50 16.62 -2.90
C LEU A 39 9.73 16.70 -4.42
N GLU A 40 8.67 16.55 -5.23
CA GLU A 40 8.72 16.46 -6.69
C GLU A 40 9.75 15.42 -7.20
N LEU A 41 9.95 14.36 -6.44
CA LEU A 41 10.86 13.26 -6.76
C LEU A 41 10.16 12.25 -7.65
N ILE A 42 10.88 11.76 -8.66
CA ILE A 42 10.39 10.72 -9.55
C ILE A 42 11.05 9.40 -9.13
N PRO A 43 10.33 8.50 -8.42
CA PRO A 43 10.87 7.20 -8.07
C PRO A 43 11.07 6.31 -9.31
N ASP A 44 11.87 5.24 -9.16
CA ASP A 44 12.03 4.24 -10.23
C ASP A 44 10.67 3.67 -10.63
N VAL A 45 10.43 3.53 -11.94
CA VAL A 45 9.16 3.02 -12.47
C VAL A 45 8.79 1.65 -11.91
N ARG A 46 9.78 0.79 -11.63
CA ARG A 46 9.57 -0.54 -11.03
C ARG A 46 9.07 -0.44 -9.60
N LEU A 47 9.50 0.58 -8.85
CA LEU A 47 9.02 0.82 -7.49
C LEU A 47 7.53 1.19 -7.52
N ILE A 48 7.12 2.08 -8.42
CA ILE A 48 5.70 2.44 -8.56
C ILE A 48 4.87 1.24 -8.98
N CYS A 49 5.30 0.48 -9.98
CA CYS A 49 4.58 -0.72 -10.39
C CYS A 49 4.46 -1.72 -9.22
N ALA A 50 5.53 -1.94 -8.45
CA ALA A 50 5.49 -2.83 -7.28
C ALA A 50 4.51 -2.35 -6.20
N VAL A 51 4.41 -1.03 -5.98
CA VAL A 51 3.43 -0.47 -5.04
C VAL A 51 2.01 -0.66 -5.59
N LEU A 52 1.74 -0.28 -6.84
CA LEU A 52 0.41 -0.40 -7.45
C LEU A 52 -0.09 -1.85 -7.58
N ASP A 53 0.83 -2.80 -7.77
CA ASP A 53 0.51 -4.24 -7.86
C ASP A 53 0.41 -4.91 -6.48
N SER A 54 0.74 -4.19 -5.40
CA SER A 54 0.69 -4.74 -4.04
C SER A 54 -0.74 -4.95 -3.56
N PRO A 55 -1.05 -6.06 -2.87
CA PRO A 55 -2.36 -6.28 -2.26
C PRO A 55 -2.69 -5.25 -1.17
N TRP A 56 -1.70 -4.52 -0.65
CA TRP A 56 -1.88 -3.47 0.35
C TRP A 56 -1.98 -2.06 -0.24
N CYS A 57 -1.91 -1.92 -1.56
CA CYS A 57 -2.22 -0.67 -2.24
C CYS A 57 -3.72 -0.63 -2.49
N GLU A 58 -4.46 -0.06 -1.53
CA GLU A 58 -5.90 0.08 -1.66
C GLU A 58 -6.26 1.00 -2.83
N LYS A 59 -7.28 0.64 -3.58
CA LYS A 59 -7.77 1.46 -4.69
C LYS A 59 -8.23 2.82 -4.16
N ASP A 60 -7.93 3.89 -4.90
CA ASP A 60 -8.27 5.27 -4.54
C ASP A 60 -7.59 5.77 -3.25
N SER A 61 -6.62 5.03 -2.69
CA SER A 61 -5.69 5.51 -1.65
C SER A 61 -4.74 6.58 -2.20
N TYR A 62 -4.01 7.27 -1.33
CA TYR A 62 -2.96 8.18 -1.78
C TYR A 62 -1.90 7.45 -2.59
N ALA A 63 -1.53 6.24 -2.18
CA ALA A 63 -0.58 5.40 -2.89
C ALA A 63 -1.05 5.08 -4.33
N ASP A 64 -2.31 4.68 -4.50
CA ASP A 64 -2.89 4.36 -5.81
C ASP A 64 -2.98 5.60 -6.71
N MET A 65 -3.56 6.68 -6.20
CA MET A 65 -3.78 7.91 -6.96
C MET A 65 -2.45 8.55 -7.40
N ILE A 66 -1.51 8.70 -6.47
CA ILE A 66 -0.22 9.33 -6.73
C ILE A 66 0.66 8.40 -7.58
N GLY A 67 0.64 7.09 -7.31
CA GLY A 67 1.38 6.11 -8.10
C GLY A 67 0.97 6.14 -9.57
N ARG A 68 -0.34 6.17 -9.87
CA ARG A 68 -0.84 6.29 -11.25
C ARG A 68 -0.47 7.62 -11.90
N GLU A 69 -0.53 8.71 -11.14
CA GLU A 69 -0.12 10.04 -11.61
C GLU A 69 1.38 10.04 -12.02
N LEU A 70 2.25 9.51 -11.17
CA LEU A 70 3.70 9.43 -11.42
C LEU A 70 4.03 8.49 -12.59
N LEU A 71 3.33 7.35 -12.68
CA LEU A 71 3.50 6.40 -13.77
C LEU A 71 3.15 7.03 -15.12
N ALA A 72 2.03 7.77 -15.19
CA ALA A 72 1.62 8.48 -16.40
C ALA A 72 2.64 9.55 -16.82
N LYS A 73 3.18 10.32 -15.86
CA LYS A 73 4.24 11.32 -16.13
C LYS A 73 5.48 10.67 -16.75
N MET A 74 5.91 9.51 -16.24
CA MET A 74 7.07 8.80 -16.77
C MET A 74 6.85 8.23 -18.18
N GLN A 75 5.67 7.70 -18.46
CA GLN A 75 5.32 7.22 -19.79
C GLN A 75 5.30 8.37 -20.81
N SER A 76 4.80 9.54 -20.42
CA SER A 76 4.81 10.75 -21.27
C SER A 76 6.23 11.25 -21.57
N ASN A 77 7.13 11.22 -20.58
CA ASN A 77 8.53 11.65 -20.76
C ASN A 77 9.39 10.70 -21.62
N ARG A 78 8.99 9.43 -21.77
CA ARG A 78 9.72 8.44 -22.58
C ARG A 78 9.48 8.56 -24.09
N GLY A 79 8.48 9.34 -24.49
CA GLY A 79 8.12 9.59 -25.90
C GLY A 79 8.74 10.86 -26.49
N ARG A 80 9.63 11.55 -25.77
CA ARG A 80 10.47 12.65 -26.25
C ARG A 80 11.92 12.20 -26.39
#